data_AF-H9MDE4-F1
#
_entry.id   AF-H9MDE4-F1
#
_cell.length_a   1.000
_cell.length_b   1.000
_cell.length_c   1.000
_cell.angle_alpha   90.00
_cell.angle_beta   90.00
_cell.angle_gamma   90.00
#
_symmetry.space_group_name_H-M   'P 1'
#
loop_
_entity.id
_entity.type
_entity.pdbx_description
1 polymer ?
#
loop_
_entity_poly.entity_id
_entity_poly.type
_entity_poly.pdbx_seq_one_letter_code
_entity_poly.pdbx_strand_id
1 'polypeptide(L)'
;KERTGSSQFKIAKFIGAKYKAVLPGNYEKLLLVQLRRLSKSGKLTKVKGSYKLSDELKAASKAAAKPKKPAAAKKSADKPKP
;
A
#
# COMPACT_ATOMS: atom_id res chain seq x y z
N LYS A 1 2.70 5.19 6.73
CA LYS A 1 2.24 4.21 5.70
C LYS A 1 1.13 3.36 6.33
N GLU A 2 -0.10 3.43 5.79
CA GLU A 2 -1.26 2.71 6.32
C GLU A 2 -1.05 1.18 6.30
N ARG A 3 -1.14 0.52 7.46
CA ARG A 3 -0.92 -0.93 7.59
C ARG A 3 -2.05 -1.75 6.96
N THR A 4 -3.29 -1.25 6.99
CA THR A 4 -4.50 -1.97 6.55
C THR A 4 -5.19 -1.33 5.33
N GLY A 5 -4.73 -0.14 4.91
CA GLY A 5 -5.32 0.63 3.81
C GLY A 5 -6.29 1.68 4.28
N SER A 6 -6.82 2.45 3.32
CA SER A 6 -7.77 3.53 3.58
C SER A 6 -9.13 3.15 3.03
N SER A 7 -10.19 3.40 3.80
CA SER A 7 -11.56 3.22 3.35
C SER A 7 -11.93 4.29 2.33
N GLN A 8 -12.95 4.02 1.51
CA GLN A 8 -13.47 4.99 0.54
C GLN A 8 -13.84 6.32 1.21
N PHE A 9 -14.48 6.28 2.39
CA PHE A 9 -14.89 7.48 3.12
C PHE A 9 -13.69 8.32 3.58
N LYS A 10 -12.60 7.69 4.08
CA LYS A 10 -11.38 8.41 4.46
C LYS A 10 -10.72 9.08 3.24
N ILE A 11 -10.69 8.39 2.12
CA ILE A 11 -10.13 8.91 0.87
C ILE A 11 -10.99 10.08 0.37
N ALA A 12 -12.32 9.93 0.36
CA ALA A 12 -13.25 10.98 -0.02
C ALA A 12 -13.09 12.22 0.87
N LYS A 13 -13.02 12.05 2.19
CA LYS A 13 -12.78 13.16 3.14
C LYS A 13 -11.45 13.87 2.89
N PHE A 14 -10.39 13.12 2.58
CA PHE A 14 -9.07 13.69 2.29
C PHE A 14 -9.07 14.51 0.99
N ILE A 15 -9.63 13.95 -0.09
CA ILE A 15 -9.72 14.64 -1.40
C ILE A 15 -10.64 15.84 -1.28
N GLY A 16 -11.79 15.67 -0.61
CA GLY A 16 -12.69 16.74 -0.24
C GLY A 16 -11.90 17.84 0.44
N ALA A 17 -11.25 17.58 1.59
CA ALA A 17 -10.46 18.58 2.31
C ALA A 17 -9.40 19.30 1.47
N LYS A 18 -8.70 18.59 0.57
CA LYS A 18 -7.61 19.15 -0.25
C LYS A 18 -8.07 19.94 -1.46
N TYR A 19 -9.18 19.53 -2.09
CA TYR A 19 -9.58 19.99 -3.41
C TYR A 19 -11.03 20.51 -3.46
N LYS A 20 -11.61 20.94 -2.32
CA LYS A 20 -13.01 21.39 -2.19
C LYS A 20 -13.49 22.31 -3.32
N ALA A 21 -12.64 23.22 -3.78
CA ALA A 21 -12.99 24.25 -4.74
C ALA A 21 -13.15 23.73 -6.19
N VAL A 22 -12.61 22.56 -6.51
CA VAL A 22 -12.49 22.06 -7.90
C VAL A 22 -13.28 20.76 -8.09
N LEU A 23 -13.90 20.25 -7.03
CA LEU A 23 -14.56 18.95 -7.05
C LEU A 23 -16.02 19.06 -7.50
N PRO A 24 -16.47 18.24 -8.46
CA PRO A 24 -17.88 18.11 -8.78
C PRO A 24 -18.66 17.60 -7.55
N GLY A 25 -19.92 18.00 -7.39
CA GLY A 25 -20.78 17.49 -6.31
C GLY A 25 -20.93 15.96 -6.28
N ASN A 26 -20.65 15.29 -7.41
CA ASN A 26 -20.73 13.84 -7.57
C ASN A 26 -19.39 13.11 -7.39
N TYR A 27 -18.35 13.78 -6.86
CA TYR A 27 -16.99 13.23 -6.79
C TYR A 27 -16.89 11.92 -6.00
N GLU A 28 -17.72 11.71 -4.98
CA GLU A 28 -17.69 10.47 -4.19
C GLU A 28 -18.05 9.24 -5.02
N LYS A 29 -19.02 9.40 -5.94
CA LYS A 29 -19.42 8.34 -6.88
C LYS A 29 -18.33 8.10 -7.93
N LEU A 30 -17.72 9.17 -8.45
CA LEU A 30 -16.60 9.08 -9.38
C LEU A 30 -15.39 8.39 -8.75
N LEU A 31 -15.05 8.74 -7.51
CA LEU A 31 -14.00 8.10 -6.73
C LEU A 31 -14.24 6.59 -6.62
N LEU A 32 -15.47 6.17 -6.33
CA LEU A 32 -15.79 4.75 -6.22
C LEU A 32 -15.63 4.00 -7.56
N VAL A 33 -15.98 4.62 -8.68
CA VAL A 33 -15.73 4.04 -10.02
C VAL A 33 -14.23 3.96 -10.29
N GLN A 34 -13.47 5.00 -9.98
CA GLN A 34 -12.02 5.04 -10.13
C GLN A 34 -11.32 3.99 -9.27
N LEU A 35 -11.68 3.86 -7.99
CA LEU A 35 -11.11 2.84 -7.09
C LEU A 35 -11.38 1.42 -7.60
N ARG A 36 -12.58 1.15 -8.15
CA ARG A 36 -12.88 -0.14 -8.78
C ARG A 36 -12.04 -0.38 -10.03
N ARG A 37 -11.91 0.62 -10.91
CA ARG A 37 -11.06 0.53 -12.12
C ARG A 37 -9.59 0.32 -11.77
N LEU A 38 -9.07 1.08 -10.82
CA LEU A 38 -7.69 0.96 -10.34
C LEU A 38 -7.42 -0.38 -9.66
N SER A 39 -8.41 -0.91 -8.94
CA SER A 39 -8.32 -2.26 -8.37
C SER A 39 -8.31 -3.34 -9.45
N LYS A 40 -9.12 -3.20 -10.50
CA LYS A 40 -9.07 -4.10 -11.67
C LYS A 40 -7.75 -3.99 -12.44
N SER A 41 -7.17 -2.79 -12.52
CA SER A 41 -5.87 -2.56 -13.17
C SER A 41 -4.67 -3.07 -12.38
N GLY A 42 -4.87 -3.70 -11.21
CA GLY A 42 -3.80 -4.22 -10.37
C GLY A 42 -3.03 -3.17 -9.55
N LYS A 43 -3.30 -1.86 -9.73
CA LYS A 43 -2.63 -0.76 -9.00
C LYS A 43 -3.07 -0.62 -7.53
N LEU A 44 -4.31 -1.01 -7.23
CA LEU A 44 -4.87 -1.02 -5.88
C LEU A 44 -5.32 -2.43 -5.48
N THR A 45 -5.09 -2.81 -4.23
CA THR A 45 -5.63 -4.03 -3.63
C THR A 45 -6.84 -3.68 -2.76
N LYS A 46 -7.99 -4.31 -3.03
CA LYS A 46 -9.18 -4.20 -2.19
C LYS A 46 -9.11 -5.25 -1.08
N VAL A 47 -9.13 -4.83 0.18
CA VAL A 47 -9.09 -5.69 1.37
C VAL A 47 -10.27 -5.34 2.28
N LYS A 48 -11.27 -6.22 2.37
CA LYS A 48 -12.46 -6.04 3.22
C LYS A 48 -13.08 -4.63 3.12
N GLY A 49 -13.25 -4.12 1.89
CA GLY A 49 -13.82 -2.80 1.62
C GLY A 49 -12.86 -1.60 1.78
N SER A 50 -11.64 -1.84 2.23
CA SER A 50 -10.54 -0.86 2.23
C SER A 50 -9.68 -1.00 0.97
N TYR A 51 -9.02 0.09 0.56
CA TYR A 51 -8.13 0.10 -0.60
C TYR A 51 -6.70 0.36 -0.13
N LYS A 52 -5.76 -0.45 -0.64
CA LYS A 52 -4.31 -0.32 -0.43
C LYS A 52 -3.64 -0.12 -1.77
N LEU A 53 -2.51 0.59 -1.77
CA LEU A 53 -1.57 0.54 -2.90
C LEU A 53 -1.07 -0.90 -3.04
N SER A 54 -1.16 -1.44 -4.25
CA SER A 54 -0.70 -2.81 -4.53
C SER A 54 0.79 -2.97 -4.27
N ASP A 55 1.17 -4.20 -3.93
CA ASP A 55 2.54 -4.50 -3.54
C ASP A 55 3.53 -4.35 -4.71
N GLU A 56 3.10 -4.36 -5.97
CA GLU A 56 3.96 -4.00 -7.13
C GLU A 56 4.54 -2.57 -7.03
N LEU A 57 3.73 -1.59 -6.59
CA LEU A 57 4.20 -0.22 -6.35
C LEU A 57 5.03 -0.12 -5.07
N LYS A 58 4.79 -0.99 -4.07
CA LYS A 58 5.64 -1.07 -2.87
C LYS A 58 6.94 -1.82 -3.12
N ALA A 59 6.98 -2.78 -4.04
CA ALA A 59 8.15 -3.55 -4.41
C ALA A 59 9.14 -2.67 -5.17
N ALA A 60 8.65 -1.80 -6.07
CA ALA A 60 9.46 -0.75 -6.67
C ALA A 60 10.09 0.19 -5.60
N SER A 61 9.35 0.52 -4.54
CA SER A 61 9.86 1.35 -3.44
C SER A 61 10.73 0.58 -2.41
N LYS A 62 10.56 -0.75 -2.28
CA LYS A 62 11.40 -1.61 -1.41
C LYS A 62 12.68 -2.09 -2.10
N ALA A 63 12.72 -2.13 -3.43
CA ALA A 63 13.93 -2.41 -4.20
C ALA A 63 14.98 -1.30 -4.02
N ALA A 64 14.53 -0.06 -3.76
CA ALA A 64 15.41 1.06 -3.43
C ALA A 64 15.92 1.07 -1.96
N ALA A 65 15.49 0.14 -1.11
CA ALA A 65 15.79 0.15 0.33
C ALA A 65 16.37 -1.17 0.86
N LYS A 66 17.02 -1.97 0.01
CA LYS A 66 17.87 -3.07 0.49
C LYS A 66 19.35 -2.72 0.27
N PRO A 67 20.07 -2.21 1.28
CA PRO A 67 21.47 -2.57 1.38
C PRO A 67 21.51 -4.07 1.64
N LYS A 68 21.94 -4.84 0.63
CA LYS A 68 22.38 -6.21 0.79
C LYS A 68 23.50 -6.17 1.83
N LYS A 69 23.24 -6.59 3.08
CA LYS A 69 24.35 -6.89 3.99
C LYS A 69 24.91 -8.25 3.55
N PRO A 70 26.20 -8.33 3.18
CA PRO A 70 26.77 -9.54 2.62
C PRO A 70 26.73 -10.69 3.63
N ALA A 71 26.52 -11.89 3.07
CA ALA A 71 26.61 -13.15 3.76
C ALA A 71 28.00 -13.29 4.41
N ALA A 72 28.04 -13.48 5.73
CA ALA A 72 29.19 -14.06 6.40
C ALA A 72 28.78 -15.48 6.82
N ALA A 73 28.99 -16.42 5.90
CA ALA A 73 29.11 -17.82 6.24
C ALA A 73 30.46 -18.01 6.95
N LYS A 74 30.46 -18.65 8.12
CA LYS A 74 31.26 -19.85 8.43
C LYS A 74 31.39 -20.07 9.95
N LYS A 75 31.00 -21.29 10.35
CA LYS A 75 31.73 -22.25 11.21
C LYS A 75 31.90 -21.85 12.70
N SER A 76 31.78 -22.71 13.70
CA SER A 76 31.70 -24.16 13.87
C SER A 76 31.29 -24.37 15.34
N ALA A 77 30.43 -25.34 15.67
CA ALA A 77 30.78 -26.64 16.28
C ALA A 77 30.34 -26.73 17.75
N ASP A 78 29.73 -27.88 18.01
CA ASP A 78 29.64 -28.66 19.24
C ASP A 78 29.00 -28.13 20.54
N LYS A 79 27.95 -28.89 20.92
CA LYS A 79 27.46 -29.25 22.27
C LYS A 79 28.62 -29.51 23.28
N PRO A 80 28.38 -29.62 24.62
CA PRO A 80 27.19 -30.21 25.26
C PRO A 80 26.68 -29.53 26.56
N LYS A 81 25.57 -30.09 27.07
CA LYS A 81 24.99 -29.93 28.43
C LYS A 81 25.99 -30.44 29.52
N PRO A 82 25.83 -30.14 30.82
CA PRO A 82 24.69 -30.59 31.66
C PRO A 82 23.65 -29.51 31.97
#